data_AF-A0A753AA01-F1
#
_entry.id   AF-A0A753AA01-F1
#
_cell.length_a   1.000
_cell.length_b   1.000
_cell.length_c   1.000
_cell.angle_alpha   90.00
_cell.angle_beta   90.00
_cell.angle_gamma   90.00
#
_symmetry.space_group_name_H-M   'P 1'
#
loop_
_entity.id
_entity.type
_entity.pdbx_description
1 polymer ?
#
loop_
_entity_poly.entity_id
_entity_poly.type
_entity_poly.pdbx_seq_one_letter_code
_entity_poly.pdbx_strand_id
1 'polypeptide(L)'
;MSNTSFQPEKMILKGDKWDSVFETLRTSPVLNATDAGRDVALSGLITSSVEAIYQAMSSGWTMMLGYSSGKDSESLLHLFLMALVRVVRSGEITSRNHFILHTDTGIENPEVHWLAQKKLAALQRFIDDEKLPLTIVLAKPGITSSWTGRILTGRGLPTFANSSVRQCSNDLKINAAQRAKNAFLEGKRLKGRVCLMLGSRDAESSTRAGNIAKKKGRADTVVKKRDGGELYPVKNWLATDVWEFLLSCGTGSQYPLPSYLENNNETAEMYRAATGECVWTATDKRQNEACGVRFGCSLCQAVGLDKSMETLLNSDPEKYGYMMYLNRIQRYLAKRRYAWEDRHPVGRTIYSGGYIKIQPDVYSPLFLERLLHICCSVDFAEQLRADEVLLGIIDGSVEDNAHNRRMAEPQFRLVSEAALIHIDFMWSFHHFNARPYRALEIYHKVWSCGVLDLLDDEPEMNPVERTPIPEPYWLKVGRWGDDSVTTGLVDPMAEMVYFDGGDDPRAARSISTPDGMKKIVTFCQDDEMLIDADSASFIIHEEYPRLRTMIDGYTPCSAALYYLRFGVIQIAKGKAAMYDRMMQRGQTYYQLGLSGQQTMESIIKRKDLCITEKDPSVGEVPAMCA
;
A
#
# COMPACT_ATOMS: atom_id res chain seq x y z
N MET A 1 -49.68 2.88 -7.43
CA MET A 1 -49.75 3.52 -8.75
C MET A 1 -49.60 5.03 -8.56
N SER A 2 -48.47 5.59 -8.99
CA SER A 2 -48.33 7.00 -9.35
C SER A 2 -47.26 7.05 -10.42
N ASN A 3 -47.71 6.98 -11.67
CA ASN A 3 -46.90 7.04 -12.88
C ASN A 3 -46.39 8.48 -13.02
N THR A 4 -45.21 8.78 -12.50
CA THR A 4 -44.47 9.98 -12.90
C THR A 4 -43.83 9.68 -14.24
N SER A 5 -44.49 10.14 -15.31
CA SER A 5 -43.94 10.19 -16.66
C SER A 5 -42.62 10.98 -16.64
N PHE A 6 -41.49 10.28 -16.75
CA PHE A 6 -40.18 10.88 -16.95
C PHE A 6 -40.20 11.59 -18.32
N GLN A 7 -40.15 12.92 -18.31
CA GLN A 7 -39.81 13.67 -19.51
C GLN A 7 -38.31 13.49 -19.79
N PRO A 8 -37.89 13.28 -21.06
CA PRO A 8 -36.47 13.26 -21.39
C PRO A 8 -35.87 14.63 -21.04
N GLU A 9 -34.83 14.64 -20.21
CA GLU A 9 -34.05 15.85 -19.92
C GLU A 9 -33.51 16.41 -21.24
N LYS A 10 -33.67 17.72 -21.43
CA LYS A 10 -33.29 18.44 -22.65
C LYS A 10 -31.79 18.25 -22.91
N MET A 11 -31.40 17.97 -24.16
CA MET A 11 -29.99 17.89 -24.55
C MET A 11 -29.25 19.18 -24.14
N ILE A 12 -28.15 19.04 -23.39
CA ILE A 12 -27.37 20.16 -22.86
C ILE A 12 -26.09 20.29 -23.69
N LEU A 13 -26.11 21.16 -24.71
CA LEU A 13 -24.90 21.55 -25.44
C LEU A 13 -24.35 22.83 -24.81
N LYS A 14 -23.09 22.80 -24.36
CA LYS A 14 -22.35 23.95 -23.84
C LYS A 14 -21.53 24.67 -24.92
N GLY A 15 -21.34 24.04 -26.09
CA GLY A 15 -20.54 24.58 -27.19
C GLY A 15 -19.03 24.50 -26.93
N ASP A 16 -18.60 23.55 -26.09
CA ASP A 16 -17.20 23.34 -25.74
C ASP A 16 -16.57 22.16 -26.52
N LYS A 17 -15.30 21.87 -26.25
CA LYS A 17 -14.58 20.77 -26.91
C LYS A 17 -15.14 19.39 -26.61
N TRP A 18 -15.90 19.22 -25.53
CA TRP A 18 -16.56 17.95 -25.22
C TRP A 18 -17.75 17.70 -26.14
N ASP A 19 -18.44 18.75 -26.58
CA ASP A 19 -19.53 18.64 -27.58
C ASP A 19 -18.99 18.43 -28.99
N SER A 20 -17.87 19.08 -29.34
CA SER A 20 -17.30 19.02 -30.69
C SER A 20 -16.37 17.82 -30.94
N VAL A 21 -15.97 17.06 -29.91
CA VAL A 21 -14.92 16.03 -30.01
C VAL A 21 -15.18 15.01 -31.13
N PHE A 22 -16.42 14.55 -31.30
CA PHE A 22 -16.75 13.57 -32.33
C PHE A 22 -16.71 14.14 -33.74
N GLU A 23 -16.95 15.44 -33.89
CA GLU A 23 -16.76 16.12 -35.17
C GLU A 23 -15.27 16.34 -35.46
N THR A 24 -14.49 16.72 -34.45
CA THR A 24 -13.04 16.84 -34.57
C THR A 24 -12.39 15.50 -34.95
N LEU A 25 -12.84 14.39 -34.38
CA LEU A 25 -12.35 13.06 -34.73
C LEU A 25 -12.61 12.70 -36.20
N ARG A 26 -13.72 13.16 -36.80
CA ARG A 26 -14.03 12.93 -38.22
C ARG A 26 -13.25 13.84 -39.17
N THR A 27 -12.97 15.07 -38.75
CA THR A 27 -12.50 16.13 -39.67
C THR A 27 -11.01 16.46 -39.54
N SER A 28 -10.38 16.17 -38.40
CA SER A 28 -8.98 16.55 -38.15
C SER A 28 -8.01 15.80 -39.08
N PRO A 29 -7.25 16.48 -39.95
CA PRO A 29 -6.28 15.81 -40.82
C PRO A 29 -5.17 15.12 -40.06
N VAL A 30 -4.77 15.69 -38.91
CA VAL A 30 -3.69 15.16 -38.08
C VAL A 30 -4.11 13.86 -37.40
N LEU A 31 -5.31 13.82 -36.80
CA LEU A 31 -5.81 12.61 -36.11
C LEU A 31 -6.23 11.49 -37.07
N ASN A 32 -6.52 11.84 -38.33
CA ASN A 32 -6.87 10.90 -39.39
C ASN A 32 -5.67 10.49 -40.27
N ALA A 33 -4.47 10.98 -39.97
CA ALA A 33 -3.25 10.51 -40.62
C ALA A 33 -2.96 9.05 -40.22
N THR A 34 -2.49 8.25 -41.19
CA THR A 34 -2.06 6.86 -40.96
C THR A 34 -0.59 6.73 -41.27
N ASP A 35 0.19 6.21 -40.31
CA ASP A 35 1.59 5.90 -40.53
C ASP A 35 1.78 4.73 -41.49
N ALA A 36 2.94 4.67 -42.16
CA ALA A 36 3.29 3.58 -43.06
C ALA A 36 3.26 2.21 -42.34
N GLY A 37 2.30 1.37 -42.71
CA GLY A 37 2.10 0.03 -42.13
C GLY A 37 1.08 -0.04 -40.99
N ARG A 38 0.27 1.00 -40.78
CA ARG A 38 -0.90 0.97 -39.88
C ARG A 38 -2.20 1.08 -40.67
N ASP A 39 -3.14 0.20 -40.37
CA ASP A 39 -4.45 0.14 -41.03
C ASP A 39 -5.51 1.06 -40.37
N VAL A 40 -5.24 1.57 -39.17
CA VAL A 40 -6.20 2.35 -38.38
C VAL A 40 -5.55 3.63 -37.89
N ALA A 41 -6.16 4.77 -38.20
CA ALA A 41 -5.76 6.08 -37.69
C ALA A 41 -6.09 6.24 -36.20
N LEU A 42 -5.43 7.18 -35.52
CA LEU A 42 -5.67 7.46 -34.11
C LEU A 42 -7.15 7.80 -33.82
N SER A 43 -7.78 8.59 -34.69
CA SER A 43 -9.21 8.91 -34.61
C SER A 43 -10.11 7.67 -34.56
N GLY A 44 -9.78 6.64 -35.35
CA GLY A 44 -10.50 5.36 -35.39
C GLY A 44 -10.34 4.55 -34.11
N LEU A 45 -9.13 4.55 -33.52
CA LEU A 45 -8.86 3.91 -32.23
C LEU A 45 -9.62 4.60 -31.09
N ILE A 46 -9.63 5.94 -31.06
CA ILE A 46 -10.37 6.74 -30.08
C ILE A 46 -11.86 6.47 -30.23
N THR A 47 -12.40 6.62 -31.44
CA THR A 47 -13.84 6.45 -31.71
C THR A 47 -14.31 5.05 -31.30
N SER A 48 -13.57 4.01 -31.67
CA SER A 48 -13.93 2.63 -31.31
C SER A 48 -13.92 2.40 -29.79
N SER A 49 -12.92 2.95 -29.09
CA SER A 49 -12.81 2.84 -27.64
C SER A 49 -13.94 3.57 -26.91
N VAL A 50 -14.23 4.82 -27.32
CA VAL A 50 -15.29 5.65 -26.74
C VAL A 50 -16.65 5.02 -26.99
N GLU A 51 -16.89 4.49 -28.19
CA GLU A 51 -18.16 3.83 -28.52
C GLU A 51 -18.35 2.53 -27.72
N ALA A 52 -17.32 1.72 -27.54
CA ALA A 52 -17.39 0.52 -26.68
C ALA A 52 -17.78 0.86 -25.23
N ILE A 53 -17.22 1.95 -24.69
CA ILE A 53 -17.54 2.43 -23.33
C ILE A 53 -18.96 3.01 -23.26
N TYR A 54 -19.34 3.82 -24.24
CA TYR A 54 -20.67 4.40 -24.38
C TYR A 54 -21.75 3.31 -24.44
N GLN A 55 -21.59 2.31 -25.31
CA GLN A 55 -22.51 1.18 -25.43
C GLN A 55 -22.63 0.36 -24.13
N ALA A 56 -21.53 0.20 -23.39
CA ALA A 56 -21.57 -0.44 -22.08
C ALA A 56 -22.41 0.37 -21.08
N MET A 57 -22.26 1.69 -21.04
CA MET A 57 -23.07 2.57 -20.17
C MET A 57 -24.56 2.55 -20.55
N SER A 58 -24.88 2.72 -21.83
CA SER A 58 -26.28 2.69 -22.31
C SER A 58 -26.93 1.32 -22.13
N SER A 59 -26.14 0.23 -22.07
CA SER A 59 -26.60 -1.12 -21.69
C SER A 59 -26.85 -1.31 -20.18
N GLY A 60 -26.66 -0.26 -19.36
CA GLY A 60 -26.96 -0.25 -17.92
C GLY A 60 -25.82 -0.73 -17.01
N TRP A 61 -24.59 -0.88 -17.52
CA TRP A 61 -23.44 -1.22 -16.67
C TRP A 61 -23.02 -0.06 -15.78
N THR A 62 -22.65 -0.36 -14.54
CA THR A 62 -21.94 0.61 -13.69
C THR A 62 -20.45 0.48 -13.95
N MET A 63 -19.90 1.43 -14.70
CA MET A 63 -18.48 1.45 -15.03
C MET A 63 -17.61 1.78 -13.80
N MET A 64 -16.58 0.97 -13.60
CA MET A 64 -15.51 1.13 -12.62
C MET A 64 -14.18 1.23 -13.36
N LEU A 65 -13.45 2.33 -13.19
CA LEU A 65 -12.14 2.49 -13.79
C LEU A 65 -11.04 2.16 -12.78
N GLY A 66 -10.17 1.19 -13.08
CA GLY A 66 -8.92 1.01 -12.32
C GLY A 66 -7.90 2.07 -12.71
N TYR A 67 -7.62 3.04 -11.83
CA TYR A 67 -6.81 4.21 -12.15
C TYR A 67 -5.51 4.27 -11.35
N SER A 68 -4.38 4.35 -12.04
CA SER A 68 -3.05 4.40 -11.42
C SER A 68 -2.26 5.67 -11.77
N SER A 69 -2.88 6.69 -12.37
CA SER A 69 -2.23 7.91 -12.86
C SER A 69 -1.11 7.70 -13.92
N GLY A 70 -0.89 6.45 -14.34
CA GLY A 70 0.04 6.11 -15.42
C GLY A 70 -0.58 6.37 -16.78
N LYS A 71 0.27 6.46 -17.82
CA LYS A 71 -0.14 6.80 -19.19
C LYS A 71 -1.35 6.01 -19.68
N ASP A 72 -1.37 4.69 -19.50
CA ASP A 72 -2.42 3.84 -20.07
C ASP A 72 -3.76 3.99 -19.31
N SER A 73 -3.71 4.16 -17.98
CA SER A 73 -4.91 4.44 -17.17
C SER A 73 -5.44 5.84 -17.37
N GLU A 74 -4.56 6.81 -17.65
CA GLU A 74 -4.91 8.19 -17.98
C GLU A 74 -5.62 8.25 -19.33
N SER A 75 -5.09 7.59 -20.36
CA SER A 75 -5.76 7.51 -21.67
C SER A 75 -7.16 6.89 -21.52
N LEU A 76 -7.28 5.82 -20.74
CA LEU A 76 -8.57 5.21 -20.49
C LEU A 76 -9.53 6.15 -19.75
N LEU A 77 -9.05 6.98 -18.81
CA LEU A 77 -9.86 8.00 -18.16
C LEU A 77 -10.36 9.04 -19.16
N HIS A 78 -9.51 9.58 -20.03
CA HIS A 78 -9.95 10.52 -21.06
C HIS A 78 -11.03 9.92 -21.98
N LEU A 79 -10.83 8.68 -22.45
CA LEU A 79 -11.81 7.97 -23.27
C LEU A 79 -13.14 7.75 -22.53
N PHE A 80 -13.07 7.39 -21.25
CA PHE A 80 -14.25 7.23 -20.40
C PHE A 80 -15.00 8.56 -20.19
N LEU A 81 -14.29 9.67 -19.95
CA LEU A 81 -14.91 10.98 -19.78
C LEU A 81 -15.58 11.47 -21.08
N MET A 82 -14.96 11.25 -22.25
CA MET A 82 -15.59 11.56 -23.54
C MET A 82 -16.92 10.81 -23.72
N ALA A 83 -16.95 9.53 -23.36
CA ALA A 83 -18.18 8.73 -23.40
C ALA A 83 -19.20 9.19 -22.34
N LEU A 84 -18.75 9.48 -21.11
CA LEU A 84 -19.63 9.84 -20.00
C LEU A 84 -20.28 11.21 -20.21
N VAL A 85 -19.50 12.20 -20.64
CA VAL A 85 -20.03 13.53 -20.94
C VAL A 85 -21.04 13.44 -22.09
N ARG A 86 -20.78 12.65 -23.13
CA ARG A 86 -21.73 12.39 -24.22
C ARG A 86 -23.06 11.84 -23.69
N VAL A 87 -23.02 10.80 -22.86
CA VAL A 87 -24.23 10.17 -22.27
C VAL A 87 -25.00 11.15 -21.38
N VAL A 88 -24.31 11.91 -20.54
CA VAL A 88 -24.94 12.85 -19.61
C VAL A 88 -25.59 14.00 -20.37
N ARG A 89 -24.89 14.57 -21.36
CA ARG A 89 -25.39 15.72 -22.14
C ARG A 89 -26.47 15.34 -23.14
N SER A 90 -26.50 14.10 -23.62
CA SER A 90 -27.59 13.58 -24.48
C SER A 90 -28.90 13.31 -23.71
N GLY A 91 -28.88 13.34 -22.37
CA GLY A 91 -30.03 13.02 -21.52
C GLY A 91 -30.31 11.52 -21.42
N GLU A 92 -29.35 10.67 -21.82
CA GLU A 92 -29.49 9.23 -21.73
C GLU A 92 -29.39 8.72 -20.29
N ILE A 93 -30.14 7.66 -19.99
CA ILE A 93 -30.14 7.06 -18.66
C ILE A 93 -28.88 6.19 -18.51
N THR A 94 -27.98 6.61 -17.61
CA THR A 94 -26.83 5.82 -17.16
C THR A 94 -26.82 5.62 -15.65
N SER A 95 -25.89 4.80 -15.16
CA SER A 95 -25.70 4.62 -13.72
C SER A 95 -25.33 5.93 -13.03
N ARG A 96 -25.91 6.19 -11.86
CA ARG A 96 -25.54 7.33 -11.00
C ARG A 96 -24.31 7.04 -10.12
N ASN A 97 -23.76 5.83 -10.22
CA ASN A 97 -22.73 5.33 -9.33
C ASN A 97 -21.47 4.90 -10.09
N HIS A 98 -21.15 5.53 -11.24
CA HIS A 98 -19.85 5.28 -11.86
C HIS A 98 -18.76 5.71 -10.90
N PHE A 99 -17.64 5.00 -10.92
CA PHE A 99 -16.55 5.34 -10.01
C PHE A 99 -15.19 5.00 -10.58
N ILE A 100 -14.22 5.77 -10.12
CA ILE A 100 -12.81 5.55 -10.38
C ILE A 100 -12.24 4.98 -9.09
N LEU A 101 -11.46 3.92 -9.20
CA LEU A 101 -10.76 3.34 -8.05
C LEU A 101 -9.26 3.57 -8.20
N HIS A 102 -8.73 4.47 -7.38
CA HIS A 102 -7.30 4.66 -7.23
C HIS A 102 -6.83 3.97 -5.96
N THR A 103 -5.71 3.23 -6.04
CA THR A 103 -5.12 2.57 -4.87
C THR A 103 -3.77 3.17 -4.55
N ASP A 104 -3.71 3.83 -3.40
CA ASP A 104 -2.48 4.32 -2.80
C ASP A 104 -1.90 3.24 -1.90
N THR A 105 -0.73 2.72 -2.25
CA THR A 105 -0.07 1.65 -1.49
C THR A 105 0.60 2.14 -0.22
N GLY A 106 0.68 3.45 0.01
CA GLY A 106 1.39 4.06 1.14
C GLY A 106 2.92 4.05 1.01
N ILE A 107 3.45 3.50 -0.08
CA ILE A 107 4.89 3.48 -0.40
C ILE A 107 5.13 3.78 -1.89
N GLU A 108 4.21 4.45 -2.57
CA GLU A 108 4.42 4.85 -3.97
C GLU A 108 5.68 5.72 -4.10
N ASN A 109 6.22 5.83 -5.32
CA ASN A 109 7.24 6.84 -5.58
C ASN A 109 6.64 8.24 -5.28
N PRO A 110 7.29 9.10 -4.47
CA PRO A 110 6.72 10.39 -4.08
C PRO A 110 6.31 11.29 -5.26
N GLU A 111 7.08 11.34 -6.35
CA GLU A 111 6.70 12.10 -7.55
C GLU A 111 5.44 11.55 -8.22
N VAL A 112 5.35 10.22 -8.33
CA VAL A 112 4.19 9.55 -8.91
C VAL A 112 2.96 9.76 -8.03
N HIS A 113 3.13 9.68 -6.71
CA HIS A 113 2.07 9.94 -5.74
C HIS A 113 1.56 11.38 -5.85
N TRP A 114 2.46 12.37 -5.86
CA TRP A 114 2.10 13.77 -5.99
C TRP A 114 1.35 14.05 -7.30
N LEU A 115 1.87 13.55 -8.43
CA LEU A 115 1.22 13.73 -9.72
C LEU A 115 -0.18 13.09 -9.73
N ALA A 116 -0.34 11.92 -9.12
CA ALA A 116 -1.65 11.29 -8.95
C ALA A 116 -2.61 12.15 -8.12
N GLN A 117 -2.18 12.69 -6.97
CA GLN A 117 -3.02 13.55 -6.14
C GLN A 117 -3.46 14.82 -6.88
N LYS A 118 -2.52 15.48 -7.57
CA LYS A 118 -2.79 16.67 -8.36
C LYS A 118 -3.86 16.42 -9.43
N LYS A 119 -3.74 15.30 -10.17
CA LYS A 119 -4.71 14.92 -11.20
C LYS A 119 -6.07 14.55 -10.61
N LEU A 120 -6.11 13.81 -9.50
CA LEU A 120 -7.36 13.46 -8.84
C LEU A 120 -8.09 14.70 -8.32
N ALA A 121 -7.37 15.71 -7.81
CA ALA A 121 -7.95 16.99 -7.42
C ALA A 121 -8.53 17.76 -8.62
N ALA A 122 -7.80 17.81 -9.74
CA ALA A 122 -8.31 18.42 -10.98
C ALA A 122 -9.55 17.67 -11.52
N LEU A 123 -9.54 16.35 -11.43
CA LEU A 123 -10.66 15.51 -11.84
C LEU A 123 -11.89 15.71 -10.96
N GLN A 124 -11.70 15.86 -9.65
CA GLN A 124 -12.80 16.15 -8.73
C GLN A 124 -13.48 17.48 -9.10
N ARG A 125 -12.70 18.54 -9.36
CA ARG A 125 -13.23 19.83 -9.85
C ARG A 125 -14.05 19.66 -11.13
N PHE A 126 -13.50 18.92 -12.10
CA PHE A 126 -14.20 18.64 -13.36
C PHE A 126 -15.51 17.86 -13.16
N ILE A 127 -15.51 16.86 -12.27
CA ILE A 127 -16.72 16.10 -11.92
C ILE A 127 -17.80 17.03 -11.36
N ASP A 128 -17.41 17.96 -10.47
CA ASP A 128 -18.33 18.90 -9.82
C ASP A 128 -18.88 19.94 -10.81
N ASP A 129 -18.02 20.52 -11.65
CA ASP A 129 -18.37 21.54 -12.65
C ASP A 129 -19.28 20.98 -13.76
N GLU A 130 -19.03 19.75 -14.20
CA GLU A 130 -19.83 19.05 -15.21
C GLU A 130 -21.00 18.23 -14.60
N LYS A 131 -21.11 18.18 -13.27
CA LYS A 131 -22.12 17.41 -12.52
C LYS A 131 -22.20 15.95 -12.97
N LEU A 132 -21.03 15.32 -13.16
CA LEU A 132 -20.94 13.97 -13.66
C LEU A 132 -21.36 12.96 -12.58
N PRO A 133 -22.07 11.86 -12.94
CA PRO A 133 -22.40 10.78 -12.02
C PRO A 133 -21.20 9.86 -11.77
N LEU A 134 -20.09 10.46 -11.33
CA LEU A 134 -18.79 9.83 -11.18
C LEU A 134 -18.24 10.12 -9.78
N THR A 135 -17.76 9.10 -9.07
CA THR A 135 -17.11 9.28 -7.76
C THR A 135 -15.68 8.79 -7.79
N ILE A 136 -14.76 9.54 -7.18
CA ILE A 136 -13.40 9.09 -6.93
C ILE A 136 -13.39 8.27 -5.63
N VAL A 137 -13.03 7.00 -5.73
CA VAL A 137 -12.86 6.09 -4.60
C VAL A 137 -11.37 5.87 -4.38
N LEU A 138 -10.89 6.27 -3.22
CA LEU A 138 -9.51 6.06 -2.79
C LEU A 138 -9.41 4.79 -1.94
N ALA A 139 -8.52 3.89 -2.33
CA ALA A 139 -8.20 2.69 -1.56
C ALA A 139 -6.82 2.86 -0.91
N LYS A 140 -6.73 2.54 0.38
CA LYS A 140 -5.47 2.43 1.12
C LYS A 140 -5.43 1.08 1.84
N PRO A 141 -4.26 0.43 1.99
CA PRO A 141 -4.13 -0.76 2.81
C PRO A 141 -4.44 -0.44 4.27
N GLY A 142 -5.03 -1.41 4.99
CA GLY A 142 -5.22 -1.29 6.43
C GLY A 142 -3.87 -1.35 7.15
N ILE A 143 -3.78 -0.83 8.37
CA ILE A 143 -2.50 -0.69 9.08
C ILE A 143 -1.72 -2.01 9.17
N THR A 144 -2.37 -3.14 9.40
CA THR A 144 -1.72 -4.46 9.50
C THR A 144 -1.19 -5.01 8.18
N SER A 145 -1.73 -4.51 7.06
CA SER A 145 -1.38 -4.92 5.70
C SER A 145 -0.45 -3.93 5.00
N SER A 146 -0.26 -2.74 5.57
CA SER A 146 0.67 -1.74 5.06
C SER A 146 2.11 -2.24 5.11
N TRP A 147 3.01 -1.57 4.40
CA TRP A 147 4.43 -1.91 4.45
C TRP A 147 4.97 -1.81 5.88
N THR A 148 4.65 -0.74 6.61
CA THR A 148 5.07 -0.58 8.02
C THR A 148 4.48 -1.66 8.92
N GLY A 149 3.17 -1.89 8.86
CA GLY A 149 2.51 -2.84 9.75
C GLY A 149 2.79 -4.31 9.46
N ARG A 150 3.38 -4.63 8.30
CA ARG A 150 3.85 -5.98 7.98
C ARG A 150 5.35 -6.17 8.17
N ILE A 151 6.15 -5.23 7.66
CA ILE A 151 7.61 -5.36 7.63
C ILE A 151 8.21 -4.92 8.96
N LEU A 152 7.91 -3.70 9.43
CA LEU A 152 8.49 -3.16 10.65
C LEU A 152 7.99 -3.88 11.91
N THR A 153 6.82 -4.51 11.88
CA THR A 153 6.30 -5.35 12.99
C THR A 153 6.91 -6.75 13.05
N GLY A 154 7.71 -7.14 12.05
CA GLY A 154 8.29 -8.48 11.96
C GLY A 154 7.27 -9.57 11.60
N ARG A 155 6.10 -9.18 11.06
CA ARG A 155 5.10 -10.15 10.57
C ARG A 155 5.50 -10.81 9.26
N GLY A 156 6.31 -10.15 8.43
CA GLY A 156 6.80 -10.74 7.18
C GLY A 156 7.92 -9.95 6.54
N LEU A 157 8.42 -10.49 5.43
CA LEU A 157 9.47 -9.88 4.61
C LEU A 157 8.89 -9.11 3.42
N PRO A 158 9.65 -8.15 2.84
CA PRO A 158 9.33 -7.53 1.57
C PRO A 158 9.11 -8.60 0.50
N THR A 159 8.21 -8.33 -0.44
CA THR A 159 8.07 -9.21 -1.61
C THR A 159 9.25 -8.96 -2.54
N PHE A 160 10.12 -9.94 -2.70
CA PHE A 160 11.32 -9.79 -3.53
C PHE A 160 11.10 -10.30 -4.97
N ALA A 161 12.03 -9.98 -5.88
CA ALA A 161 11.89 -10.24 -7.31
C ALA A 161 11.66 -11.71 -7.71
N ASN A 162 12.22 -12.66 -6.94
CA ASN A 162 12.10 -14.11 -7.21
C ASN A 162 10.91 -14.77 -6.49
N SER A 163 10.14 -14.00 -5.71
CA SER A 163 9.02 -14.55 -4.95
C SER A 163 7.94 -15.02 -5.93
N SER A 164 7.55 -16.30 -5.81
CA SER A 164 6.44 -16.88 -6.57
C SER A 164 5.10 -16.25 -6.20
N VAL A 165 4.95 -15.84 -4.93
CA VAL A 165 3.77 -15.15 -4.42
C VAL A 165 4.04 -13.64 -4.38
N ARG A 166 3.25 -12.88 -5.14
CA ARG A 166 3.29 -11.40 -5.15
C ARG A 166 2.45 -10.82 -4.02
N GLN A 167 2.87 -11.07 -2.79
CA GLN A 167 2.07 -10.73 -1.61
C GLN A 167 1.83 -9.22 -1.48
N CYS A 168 2.81 -8.37 -1.81
CA CYS A 168 2.61 -6.92 -1.83
C CYS A 168 1.49 -6.48 -2.79
N SER A 169 1.36 -7.13 -3.96
CA SER A 169 0.28 -6.84 -4.90
C SER A 169 -1.09 -7.25 -4.35
N ASN A 170 -1.16 -8.36 -3.61
CA ASN A 170 -2.38 -8.79 -2.95
C ASN A 170 -2.76 -7.84 -1.81
N ASP A 171 -1.85 -7.60 -0.86
CA ASP A 171 -2.12 -6.84 0.37
C ASP A 171 -2.33 -5.35 0.07
N LEU A 172 -1.40 -4.73 -0.66
CA LEU A 172 -1.38 -3.27 -0.84
C LEU A 172 -2.29 -2.79 -1.96
N LYS A 173 -2.55 -3.62 -3.00
CA LYS A 173 -3.36 -3.23 -4.16
C LYS A 173 -4.71 -3.94 -4.21
N ILE A 174 -4.73 -5.27 -4.36
CA ILE A 174 -5.96 -6.01 -4.67
C ILE A 174 -6.95 -5.98 -3.50
N ASN A 175 -6.49 -6.31 -2.28
CA ASN A 175 -7.35 -6.39 -1.11
C ASN A 175 -7.86 -5.00 -0.70
N ALA A 176 -6.97 -3.99 -0.71
CA ALA A 176 -7.34 -2.60 -0.47
C ALA A 176 -8.40 -2.10 -1.47
N ALA A 177 -8.18 -2.37 -2.76
CA ALA A 177 -9.11 -2.03 -3.83
C ALA A 177 -10.48 -2.70 -3.64
N GLN A 178 -10.49 -4.00 -3.32
CA GLN A 178 -11.73 -4.75 -3.12
C GLN A 178 -12.52 -4.25 -1.91
N ARG A 179 -11.85 -3.92 -0.80
CA ARG A 179 -12.49 -3.34 0.39
C ARG A 179 -13.11 -1.99 0.08
N ALA A 180 -12.34 -1.07 -0.52
CA ALA A 180 -12.84 0.26 -0.86
C ALA A 180 -14.01 0.19 -1.85
N LYS A 181 -13.94 -0.72 -2.84
CA LYS A 181 -15.06 -1.01 -3.75
C LYS A 181 -16.29 -1.50 -2.98
N ASN A 182 -16.14 -2.46 -2.07
CA ASN A 182 -17.26 -3.02 -1.32
C ASN A 182 -17.92 -1.94 -0.45
N ALA A 183 -17.12 -1.15 0.28
CA ALA A 183 -17.61 -0.04 1.09
C ALA A 183 -18.35 1.02 0.26
N PHE A 184 -17.82 1.36 -0.93
CA PHE A 184 -18.49 2.31 -1.82
C PHE A 184 -19.83 1.79 -2.36
N LEU A 185 -19.95 0.48 -2.59
CA LEU A 185 -21.15 -0.14 -3.16
C LEU A 185 -22.18 -0.54 -2.11
N GLU A 186 -21.81 -0.54 -0.84
CA GLU A 186 -22.70 -0.88 0.27
C GLU A 186 -23.94 0.04 0.28
N GLY A 187 -25.12 -0.56 0.44
CA GLY A 187 -26.40 0.15 0.41
C GLY A 187 -26.85 0.68 -0.97
N LYS A 188 -26.04 0.57 -2.03
CA LYS A 188 -26.38 1.10 -3.36
C LYS A 188 -27.13 0.07 -4.21
N ARG A 189 -28.29 0.50 -4.75
CA ARG A 189 -29.06 -0.31 -5.72
C ARG A 189 -28.54 -0.05 -7.14
N LEU A 190 -27.82 -1.01 -7.70
CA LEU A 190 -27.34 -0.94 -9.07
C LEU A 190 -28.34 -1.60 -10.03
N LYS A 191 -28.68 -0.93 -11.14
CA LYS A 191 -29.56 -1.48 -12.20
C LYS A 191 -28.89 -2.65 -12.94
N GLY A 192 -27.57 -2.59 -13.11
CA GLY A 192 -26.72 -3.64 -13.68
C GLY A 192 -25.56 -4.01 -12.75
N ARG A 193 -24.67 -4.89 -13.22
CA ARG A 193 -23.44 -5.24 -12.48
C ARG A 193 -22.35 -4.19 -12.72
N VAL A 194 -21.27 -4.27 -11.94
CA VAL A 194 -20.09 -3.43 -12.13
C VAL A 194 -19.24 -3.96 -13.28
N CYS A 195 -18.84 -3.08 -14.20
CA CYS A 195 -17.89 -3.37 -15.28
C CYS A 195 -16.53 -2.75 -14.92
N LEU A 196 -15.50 -3.57 -14.71
CA LEU A 196 -14.14 -3.13 -14.48
C LEU A 196 -13.46 -2.82 -15.82
N MET A 197 -13.13 -1.55 -16.03
CA MET A 197 -12.33 -1.09 -17.17
C MET A 197 -10.84 -1.06 -16.79
N LEU A 198 -9.99 -1.62 -17.66
CA LEU A 198 -8.56 -1.70 -17.44
C LEU A 198 -7.77 -1.12 -18.62
N GLY A 199 -6.78 -0.29 -18.31
CA GLY A 199 -5.83 0.27 -19.30
C GLY A 199 -4.74 -0.72 -19.73
N SER A 200 -5.02 -2.03 -19.74
CA SER A 200 -4.01 -3.05 -20.08
C SER A 200 -3.98 -3.29 -21.59
N ARG A 201 -2.76 -3.38 -22.16
CA ARG A 201 -2.54 -3.54 -23.61
C ARG A 201 -1.78 -4.82 -23.92
N ASP A 202 -2.06 -5.42 -25.08
CA ASP A 202 -1.34 -6.62 -25.54
C ASP A 202 0.12 -6.29 -25.84
N ALA A 203 0.37 -5.14 -26.47
CA ALA A 203 1.71 -4.67 -26.84
C ALA A 203 2.57 -4.23 -25.64
N GLU A 204 2.10 -4.36 -24.40
CA GLU A 204 2.87 -3.94 -23.22
C GLU A 204 3.88 -5.00 -22.75
N SER A 205 3.54 -6.29 -22.86
CA SER A 205 4.46 -7.41 -22.61
C SER A 205 3.77 -8.74 -22.95
N SER A 206 4.56 -9.75 -23.30
CA SER A 206 4.08 -11.13 -23.52
C SER A 206 3.27 -11.67 -22.32
N THR A 207 3.69 -11.34 -21.10
CA THR A 207 2.99 -11.73 -19.88
C THR A 207 1.63 -11.05 -19.75
N ARG A 208 1.52 -9.75 -20.08
CA ARG A 208 0.23 -9.05 -20.06
C ARG A 208 -0.71 -9.54 -21.14
N ALA A 209 -0.23 -9.73 -22.38
CA ALA A 209 -1.01 -10.33 -23.46
C ALA A 209 -1.57 -11.70 -23.05
N GLY A 210 -0.72 -12.57 -22.47
CA GLY A 210 -1.14 -13.87 -21.94
C GLY A 210 -2.20 -13.77 -20.83
N ASN A 211 -2.09 -12.78 -19.93
CA ASN A 211 -3.08 -12.56 -18.87
C ASN A 211 -4.41 -12.03 -19.41
N ILE A 212 -4.40 -11.10 -20.36
CA ILE A 212 -5.62 -10.57 -21.02
C ILE A 212 -6.31 -11.72 -21.77
N ALA A 213 -5.56 -12.53 -22.51
CA ALA A 213 -6.09 -13.70 -23.21
C ALA A 213 -6.74 -14.72 -22.26
N LYS A 214 -6.09 -15.03 -21.12
CA LYS A 214 -6.67 -15.90 -20.08
C LYS A 214 -7.98 -15.34 -19.51
N LYS A 215 -8.12 -14.01 -19.43
CA LYS A 215 -9.35 -13.35 -19.00
C LYS A 215 -10.37 -13.18 -20.12
N LYS A 216 -10.05 -13.63 -21.35
CA LYS A 216 -10.83 -13.42 -22.58
C LYS A 216 -11.14 -11.93 -22.82
N GLY A 217 -10.23 -11.04 -22.42
CA GLY A 217 -10.42 -9.59 -22.47
C GLY A 217 -10.66 -9.09 -23.89
N ARG A 218 -11.63 -8.19 -24.04
CA ARG A 218 -12.04 -7.59 -25.31
C ARG A 218 -11.98 -6.07 -25.26
N ALA A 219 -11.70 -5.45 -26.40
CA ALA A 219 -11.66 -3.99 -26.56
C ALA A 219 -13.04 -3.39 -26.86
N ASP A 220 -13.89 -4.15 -27.52
CA ASP A 220 -15.14 -3.70 -28.14
C ASP A 220 -16.38 -3.97 -27.27
N THR A 221 -16.35 -4.98 -26.40
CA THR A 221 -17.53 -5.47 -25.70
C THR A 221 -17.19 -5.96 -24.30
N VAL A 222 -18.15 -5.78 -23.37
CA VAL A 222 -18.01 -6.21 -21.98
C VAL A 222 -18.03 -7.73 -21.89
N VAL A 223 -16.97 -8.30 -21.32
CA VAL A 223 -16.85 -9.72 -21.02
C VAL A 223 -17.54 -9.99 -19.69
N LYS A 224 -18.72 -10.63 -19.73
CA LYS A 224 -19.49 -10.96 -18.52
C LYS A 224 -18.77 -12.03 -17.69
N LYS A 225 -18.72 -11.83 -16.38
CA LYS A 225 -18.16 -12.73 -15.37
C LYS A 225 -19.17 -12.99 -14.25
N ARG A 226 -18.84 -13.94 -13.36
CA ARG A 226 -19.68 -14.32 -12.22
C ARG A 226 -20.10 -13.12 -11.38
N ASP A 227 -19.16 -12.21 -11.09
CA ASP A 227 -19.36 -11.10 -10.14
C ASP A 227 -19.33 -9.70 -10.81
N GLY A 228 -19.40 -9.63 -12.14
CA GLY A 228 -19.26 -8.36 -12.87
C GLY A 228 -19.02 -8.51 -14.35
N GLY A 229 -18.42 -7.49 -14.95
CA GLY A 229 -17.91 -7.50 -16.33
C GLY A 229 -16.51 -6.92 -16.38
N GLU A 230 -15.78 -7.19 -17.46
CA GLU A 230 -14.50 -6.54 -17.74
C GLU A 230 -14.47 -6.00 -19.17
N LEU A 231 -13.81 -4.85 -19.35
CA LEU A 231 -13.61 -4.20 -20.65
C LEU A 231 -12.18 -3.65 -20.73
N TYR A 232 -11.54 -3.79 -21.89
CA TYR A 232 -10.17 -3.37 -22.13
C TYR A 232 -10.08 -2.41 -23.34
N PRO A 233 -10.60 -1.17 -23.26
CA PRO A 233 -10.79 -0.32 -24.45
C PRO A 233 -9.50 -0.04 -25.22
N VAL A 234 -8.37 0.06 -24.51
CA VAL A 234 -7.05 0.31 -25.10
C VAL A 234 -6.25 -0.95 -25.43
N LYS A 235 -6.85 -2.15 -25.35
CA LYS A 235 -6.15 -3.45 -25.51
C LYS A 235 -5.22 -3.51 -26.72
N ASN A 236 -5.69 -3.00 -27.85
CA ASN A 236 -5.02 -3.07 -29.15
C ASN A 236 -4.13 -1.83 -29.43
N TRP A 237 -3.99 -0.90 -28.49
CA TRP A 237 -3.21 0.32 -28.67
C TRP A 237 -1.71 0.06 -28.50
N LEU A 238 -0.90 0.80 -29.24
CA LEU A 238 0.55 0.87 -29.08
C LEU A 238 0.94 1.96 -28.07
N ALA A 239 2.19 1.92 -27.60
CA ALA A 239 2.67 2.94 -26.66
C ALA A 239 2.70 4.34 -27.30
N THR A 240 3.00 4.42 -28.60
CA THR A 240 2.95 5.64 -29.39
C THR A 240 1.54 6.20 -29.50
N ASP A 241 0.53 5.35 -29.74
CA ASP A 241 -0.88 5.78 -29.83
C ASP A 241 -1.35 6.39 -28.50
N VAL A 242 -0.93 5.79 -27.39
CA VAL A 242 -1.22 6.28 -26.03
C VAL A 242 -0.64 7.68 -25.83
N TRP A 243 0.61 7.90 -26.19
CA TRP A 243 1.24 9.21 -26.04
C TRP A 243 0.67 10.24 -27.00
N GLU A 244 0.56 9.92 -28.29
CA GLU A 244 -0.04 10.82 -29.28
C GLU A 244 -1.45 11.26 -28.86
N PHE A 245 -2.26 10.34 -28.32
CA PHE A 245 -3.56 10.65 -27.75
C PHE A 245 -3.49 11.58 -26.54
N LEU A 246 -2.68 11.25 -25.52
CA LEU A 246 -2.55 12.08 -24.32
C LEU A 246 -2.09 13.50 -24.63
N LEU A 247 -1.15 13.62 -25.56
CA LEU A 247 -0.54 14.89 -25.96
C LEU A 247 -1.45 15.71 -26.90
N SER A 248 -2.44 15.05 -27.51
CA SER A 248 -3.54 15.69 -28.24
C SER A 248 -4.67 16.18 -27.31
N CYS A 249 -4.67 15.79 -26.03
CA CYS A 249 -5.69 16.15 -25.05
C CYS A 249 -5.25 17.36 -24.19
N GLY A 250 -6.09 18.39 -24.11
CA GLY A 250 -5.87 19.56 -23.25
C GLY A 250 -7.07 20.51 -23.24
N THR A 251 -7.04 21.56 -22.43
CA THR A 251 -8.12 22.58 -22.41
C THR A 251 -7.89 23.68 -23.45
N GLY A 252 -6.64 24.05 -23.73
CA GLY A 252 -6.28 25.11 -24.68
C GLY A 252 -6.60 24.79 -26.15
N SER A 253 -6.70 25.82 -26.99
CA SER A 253 -7.08 25.71 -28.41
C SER A 253 -6.07 24.96 -29.29
N GLN A 254 -4.81 24.87 -28.84
CA GLN A 254 -3.76 24.09 -29.52
C GLN A 254 -3.98 22.58 -29.43
N TYR A 255 -4.81 22.10 -28.50
CA TYR A 255 -5.11 20.68 -28.31
C TYR A 255 -6.42 20.31 -29.01
N PRO A 256 -6.40 19.40 -30.01
CA PRO A 256 -7.60 19.05 -30.76
C PRO A 256 -8.63 18.29 -29.93
N LEU A 257 -8.22 17.60 -28.86
CA LEU A 257 -9.12 16.78 -28.04
C LEU A 257 -9.37 17.39 -26.65
N PRO A 258 -10.56 17.20 -26.06
CA PRO A 258 -10.88 17.71 -24.74
C PRO A 258 -10.14 16.95 -23.64
N SER A 259 -9.99 17.62 -22.51
CA SER A 259 -9.34 17.10 -21.31
C SER A 259 -9.87 17.81 -20.08
N TYR A 260 -9.88 17.12 -18.94
CA TYR A 260 -10.11 17.74 -17.64
C TYR A 260 -8.84 18.42 -17.08
N LEU A 261 -7.68 18.11 -17.65
CA LEU A 261 -6.38 18.75 -17.40
C LEU A 261 -6.07 19.77 -18.48
N GLU A 262 -5.29 20.80 -18.14
CA GLU A 262 -4.80 21.78 -19.11
C GLU A 262 -4.03 21.13 -20.26
N ASN A 263 -3.17 20.17 -19.91
CA ASN A 263 -2.39 19.32 -20.82
C ASN A 263 -1.84 18.10 -20.06
N ASN A 264 -1.20 17.17 -20.78
CA ASN A 264 -0.56 15.98 -20.21
C ASN A 264 0.98 16.07 -20.15
N ASN A 265 1.56 17.27 -20.30
CA ASN A 265 3.01 17.45 -20.43
C ASN A 265 3.77 17.02 -19.18
N GLU A 266 3.25 17.28 -17.98
CA GLU A 266 3.90 16.85 -16.73
C GLU A 266 4.02 15.33 -16.64
N THR A 267 3.02 14.59 -17.15
CA THR A 267 3.11 13.12 -17.23
C THR A 267 4.18 12.71 -18.22
N ALA A 268 4.20 13.31 -19.41
CA ALA A 268 5.22 13.01 -20.42
C ALA A 268 6.65 13.33 -19.92
N GLU A 269 6.82 14.45 -19.22
CA GLU A 269 8.10 14.84 -18.64
C GLU A 269 8.55 13.90 -17.53
N MET A 270 7.65 13.46 -16.64
CA MET A 270 7.98 12.46 -15.63
C MET A 270 8.46 11.15 -16.26
N TYR A 271 7.79 10.68 -17.32
CA TYR A 271 8.22 9.49 -18.05
C TYR A 271 9.57 9.70 -18.76
N ARG A 272 9.79 10.88 -19.37
CA ARG A 272 11.07 11.26 -19.99
C ARG A 272 12.23 11.27 -18.98
N ALA A 273 12.00 11.84 -17.80
CA ALA A 273 12.99 11.88 -16.73
C ALA A 273 13.28 10.48 -16.17
N ALA A 274 12.27 9.60 -16.12
CA ALA A 274 12.43 8.22 -15.65
C ALA A 274 13.05 7.26 -16.68
N THR A 275 12.97 7.57 -17.97
CA THR A 275 13.62 6.79 -19.05
C THR A 275 15.04 7.28 -19.34
N GLY A 276 15.31 8.57 -19.16
CA GLY A 276 16.55 9.22 -19.62
C GLY A 276 16.59 9.47 -21.14
N GLU A 277 15.53 9.10 -21.88
CA GLU A 277 15.43 9.21 -23.34
C GLU A 277 14.19 10.01 -23.76
N CYS A 278 14.22 10.59 -24.96
CA CYS A 278 13.10 11.33 -25.52
C CYS A 278 11.92 10.39 -25.82
N VAL A 279 10.83 10.56 -25.06
CA VAL A 279 9.55 9.84 -25.24
C VAL A 279 8.87 10.18 -26.58
N TRP A 280 9.25 11.32 -27.19
CA TRP A 280 8.47 11.98 -28.25
C TRP A 280 8.85 11.58 -29.68
N THR A 281 10.08 11.13 -29.93
CA THR A 281 10.56 10.78 -31.28
C THR A 281 10.55 9.26 -31.47
N ALA A 282 9.36 8.67 -31.49
CA ALA A 282 9.18 7.25 -31.80
C ALA A 282 9.00 7.01 -33.30
N THR A 283 9.98 7.42 -34.12
CA THR A 283 10.01 7.10 -35.56
C THR A 283 10.73 5.78 -35.87
N ASP A 284 11.49 5.23 -34.92
CA ASP A 284 12.21 3.97 -35.13
C ASP A 284 11.52 2.76 -34.49
N LYS A 285 11.27 1.73 -35.32
CA LYS A 285 10.63 0.45 -34.93
C LYS A 285 11.36 -0.29 -33.79
N ARG A 286 12.64 0.01 -33.52
CA ARG A 286 13.43 -0.57 -32.41
C ARG A 286 13.17 0.10 -31.04
N GLN A 287 12.54 1.28 -30.99
CA GLN A 287 12.32 2.04 -29.75
C GLN A 287 10.93 1.90 -29.13
N ASN A 288 10.05 1.06 -29.70
CA ASN A 288 8.76 0.74 -29.08
C ASN A 288 8.88 0.14 -27.66
N GLU A 289 10.05 -0.39 -27.28
CA GLU A 289 10.34 -0.90 -25.94
C GLU A 289 10.80 0.19 -24.95
N ALA A 290 11.45 1.26 -25.43
CA ALA A 290 12.03 2.32 -24.58
C ALA A 290 10.96 3.17 -23.87
N CYS A 291 9.76 3.26 -24.45
CA CYS A 291 8.63 4.06 -23.96
C CYS A 291 7.72 3.32 -22.95
N GLY A 292 8.17 2.14 -22.49
CA GLY A 292 7.42 1.22 -21.63
C GLY A 292 7.75 1.26 -20.14
N VAL A 293 8.54 2.24 -19.67
CA VAL A 293 8.99 2.31 -18.26
C VAL A 293 7.81 2.26 -17.29
N ARG A 294 7.97 1.43 -16.26
CA ARG A 294 7.00 1.28 -15.17
C ARG A 294 7.65 1.78 -13.88
N PHE A 295 6.95 2.67 -13.20
CA PHE A 295 7.36 3.15 -11.89
C PHE A 295 7.14 2.09 -10.82
N GLY A 296 8.19 1.79 -10.06
CA GLY A 296 8.11 1.03 -8.82
C GLY A 296 7.66 1.91 -7.63
N CYS A 297 7.12 1.26 -6.61
CA CYS A 297 6.95 1.87 -5.29
C CYS A 297 8.35 2.15 -4.68
N SER A 298 8.51 3.19 -3.86
CA SER A 298 9.80 3.65 -3.32
C SER A 298 10.55 2.56 -2.54
N LEU A 299 9.82 1.70 -1.83
CA LEU A 299 10.37 0.57 -1.06
C LEU A 299 10.12 -0.80 -1.73
N CYS A 300 9.75 -0.82 -3.01
CA CYS A 300 9.42 -2.04 -3.72
C CYS A 300 10.66 -2.93 -3.90
N GLN A 301 10.54 -4.22 -3.59
CA GLN A 301 11.55 -5.23 -3.90
C GLN A 301 11.07 -6.23 -4.95
N ALA A 302 9.80 -6.13 -5.37
CA ALA A 302 9.16 -7.11 -6.25
C ALA A 302 9.68 -7.01 -7.68
N VAL A 303 10.21 -5.85 -8.06
CA VAL A 303 10.82 -5.59 -9.38
C VAL A 303 12.35 -5.55 -9.32
N GLY A 304 12.95 -5.83 -8.16
CA GLY A 304 14.37 -5.55 -7.90
C GLY A 304 14.57 -4.10 -7.45
N LEU A 305 15.69 -3.51 -7.84
CA LEU A 305 15.93 -2.06 -7.68
C LEU A 305 15.08 -1.29 -8.68
N ASP A 306 14.49 -0.18 -8.23
CA ASP A 306 13.65 0.64 -9.10
C ASP A 306 14.54 1.53 -9.98
N LYS A 307 14.79 1.07 -11.22
CA LYS A 307 15.59 1.81 -12.19
C LYS A 307 15.01 3.19 -12.49
N SER A 308 13.67 3.36 -12.49
CA SER A 308 13.07 4.67 -12.72
C SER A 308 13.44 5.69 -11.65
N MET A 309 13.44 5.31 -10.37
CA MET A 309 13.85 6.19 -9.28
C MET A 309 15.34 6.52 -9.37
N GLU A 310 16.20 5.56 -9.72
CA GLU A 310 17.63 5.80 -9.95
C GLU A 310 17.85 6.79 -11.12
N THR A 311 17.15 6.62 -12.23
CA THR A 311 17.24 7.52 -13.38
C THR A 311 16.71 8.92 -13.04
N LEU A 312 15.59 9.03 -12.29
CA LEU A 312 15.09 10.32 -11.80
C LEU A 312 16.17 11.04 -10.99
N LEU A 313 16.72 10.38 -9.96
CA LEU A 313 17.78 10.93 -9.11
C LEU A 313 19.01 11.39 -9.91
N ASN A 314 19.41 10.64 -10.93
CA ASN A 314 20.56 10.98 -11.79
C ASN A 314 20.23 12.07 -12.81
N SER A 315 18.98 12.21 -13.24
CA SER A 315 18.56 13.15 -14.29
C SER A 315 18.51 14.59 -13.79
N ASP A 316 18.06 14.79 -12.55
CA ASP A 316 17.91 16.11 -11.93
C ASP A 316 18.02 15.97 -10.40
N PRO A 317 19.25 16.02 -9.86
CA PRO A 317 19.49 15.86 -8.43
C PRO A 317 18.86 16.96 -7.58
N GLU A 318 18.69 18.18 -8.11
CA GLU A 318 18.06 19.28 -7.39
C GLU A 318 16.56 19.02 -7.22
N LYS A 319 15.89 18.59 -8.30
CA LYS A 319 14.45 18.31 -8.27
C LYS A 319 14.09 17.04 -7.51
N TYR A 320 14.88 15.97 -7.66
CA TYR A 320 14.52 14.64 -7.17
C TYR A 320 15.35 14.17 -5.96
N GLY A 321 16.36 14.94 -5.54
CA GLY A 321 17.34 14.56 -4.51
C GLY A 321 16.73 14.16 -3.17
N TYR A 322 15.55 14.70 -2.83
CA TYR A 322 14.81 14.34 -1.61
C TYR A 322 14.45 12.83 -1.54
N MET A 323 14.38 12.12 -2.67
CA MET A 323 14.13 10.67 -2.72
C MET A 323 15.38 9.82 -2.44
N MET A 324 16.56 10.41 -2.30
CA MET A 324 17.83 9.68 -2.15
C MET A 324 17.78 8.66 -1.02
N TYR A 325 17.26 9.04 0.15
CA TYR A 325 17.21 8.16 1.30
C TYR A 325 16.22 7.00 1.13
N LEU A 326 15.12 7.20 0.38
CA LEU A 326 14.21 6.11 0.01
C LEU A 326 14.93 5.08 -0.89
N ASN A 327 15.72 5.55 -1.85
CA ASN A 327 16.56 4.68 -2.69
C ASN A 327 17.60 3.90 -1.85
N ARG A 328 18.23 4.53 -0.86
CA ARG A 328 19.15 3.85 0.07
C ARG A 328 18.46 2.74 0.85
N ILE A 329 17.27 2.97 1.40
CA ILE A 329 16.48 1.93 2.10
C ILE A 329 16.18 0.77 1.15
N GLN A 330 15.75 1.07 -0.09
CA GLN A 330 15.47 0.05 -1.09
C GLN A 330 16.71 -0.81 -1.38
N ARG A 331 17.88 -0.19 -1.55
CA ARG A 331 19.14 -0.89 -1.81
C ARG A 331 19.62 -1.69 -0.61
N TYR A 332 19.51 -1.15 0.60
CA TYR A 332 19.81 -1.84 1.85
C TYR A 332 19.02 -3.15 1.98
N LEU A 333 17.70 -3.10 1.78
CA LEU A 333 16.84 -4.29 1.81
C LEU A 333 17.21 -5.31 0.72
N ALA A 334 17.62 -4.84 -0.47
CA ALA A 334 18.07 -5.71 -1.55
C ALA A 334 19.39 -6.41 -1.21
N LYS A 335 20.37 -5.67 -0.65
CA LYS A 335 21.70 -6.19 -0.26
C LYS A 335 21.61 -7.20 0.88
N ARG A 336 20.72 -6.99 1.84
CA ARG A 336 20.53 -7.86 3.03
C ARG A 336 19.46 -8.94 2.86
N ARG A 337 18.97 -9.14 1.64
CA ARG A 337 17.94 -10.12 1.33
C ARG A 337 18.31 -11.56 1.70
N TYR A 338 19.55 -11.97 1.48
CA TYR A 338 20.04 -13.33 1.72
C TYR A 338 20.87 -13.45 3.02
N ALA A 339 20.90 -12.39 3.84
CA ALA A 339 21.52 -12.41 5.16
C ALA A 339 20.63 -13.19 6.14
N TRP A 340 21.01 -14.42 6.46
CA TRP A 340 20.29 -15.26 7.43
C TRP A 340 20.48 -14.78 8.86
N GLU A 341 21.58 -14.09 9.16
CA GLU A 341 21.87 -13.47 10.44
C GLU A 341 20.89 -12.33 10.80
N ASP A 342 20.27 -11.72 9.78
CA ASP A 342 19.23 -10.70 9.93
C ASP A 342 17.83 -11.31 10.13
N ARG A 343 17.73 -12.63 10.30
CA ARG A 343 16.44 -13.32 10.45
C ARG A 343 16.27 -13.83 11.88
N HIS A 344 15.04 -13.76 12.37
CA HIS A 344 14.65 -14.37 13.61
C HIS A 344 14.46 -15.88 13.41
N PRO A 345 15.12 -16.73 14.20
CA PRO A 345 15.08 -18.18 14.00
C PRO A 345 13.89 -18.87 14.69
N VAL A 346 13.14 -18.20 15.58
CA VAL A 346 12.10 -18.86 16.39
C VAL A 346 10.77 -18.95 15.64
N GLY A 347 10.30 -20.17 15.37
CA GLY A 347 9.05 -20.44 14.68
C GLY A 347 7.79 -20.24 15.53
N ARG A 348 6.68 -19.89 14.88
CA ARG A 348 5.39 -19.52 15.51
C ARG A 348 4.34 -20.64 15.56
N THR A 349 4.63 -21.78 14.93
CA THR A 349 3.71 -22.91 14.75
C THR A 349 4.14 -24.08 15.61
N ILE A 350 3.21 -24.59 16.42
CA ILE A 350 3.40 -25.84 17.15
C ILE A 350 3.04 -27.01 16.22
N TYR A 351 3.98 -27.93 16.07
CA TYR A 351 3.86 -29.19 15.36
C TYR A 351 3.54 -30.34 16.35
N SER A 352 3.46 -31.58 15.85
CA SER A 352 3.16 -32.74 16.70
C SER A 352 4.18 -32.88 17.84
N GLY A 353 3.70 -33.37 19.00
CA GLY A 353 4.52 -33.49 20.21
C GLY A 353 4.82 -32.17 20.92
N GLY A 354 4.24 -31.04 20.49
CA GLY A 354 4.46 -29.75 21.13
C GLY A 354 5.77 -29.07 20.71
N TYR A 355 6.30 -29.42 19.53
CA TYR A 355 7.57 -28.88 19.04
C TYR A 355 7.36 -27.66 18.14
N ILE A 356 8.30 -26.72 18.16
CA ILE A 356 8.38 -25.62 17.19
C ILE A 356 9.65 -25.73 16.37
N LYS A 357 9.60 -25.19 15.16
CA LYS A 357 10.73 -25.14 14.24
C LYS A 357 11.65 -23.97 14.60
N ILE A 358 12.95 -24.22 14.70
CA ILE A 358 14.01 -23.22 14.82
C ILE A 358 14.72 -23.13 13.46
N GLN A 359 14.37 -22.10 12.68
CA GLN A 359 14.90 -21.82 11.35
C GLN A 359 14.69 -20.34 11.00
N PRO A 360 15.62 -19.69 10.28
CA PRO A 360 15.46 -18.31 9.79
C PRO A 360 14.16 -18.10 9.01
N ASP A 361 13.32 -17.15 9.44
CA ASP A 361 12.04 -16.85 8.79
C ASP A 361 11.85 -15.34 8.50
N VAL A 362 11.45 -14.57 9.51
CA VAL A 362 11.21 -13.12 9.43
C VAL A 362 12.42 -12.32 9.86
N TYR A 363 12.43 -11.00 9.72
CA TYR A 363 13.53 -10.16 10.23
C TYR A 363 13.72 -10.29 11.74
N SER A 364 14.97 -10.19 12.19
CA SER A 364 15.34 -10.23 13.61
C SER A 364 15.00 -8.92 14.34
N PRO A 365 14.85 -8.94 15.68
CA PRO A 365 14.62 -7.73 16.47
C PRO A 365 15.66 -6.64 16.23
N LEU A 366 16.95 -6.98 16.20
CA LEU A 366 17.99 -5.99 15.96
C LEU A 366 17.89 -5.36 14.57
N PHE A 367 17.59 -6.17 13.55
CA PHE A 367 17.39 -5.66 12.19
C PHE A 367 16.19 -4.72 12.10
N LEU A 368 15.07 -5.08 12.74
CA LEU A 368 13.87 -4.24 12.74
C LEU A 368 14.01 -2.97 13.57
N GLU A 369 14.74 -3.01 14.70
CA GLU A 369 15.09 -1.82 15.46
C GLU A 369 15.90 -0.85 14.61
N ARG A 370 16.93 -1.34 13.91
CA ARG A 370 17.72 -0.51 12.99
C ARG A 370 16.88 0.00 11.82
N LEU A 371 16.05 -0.86 11.21
CA LEU A 371 15.20 -0.47 10.09
C LEU A 371 14.17 0.61 10.49
N LEU A 372 13.57 0.50 11.68
CA LEU A 372 12.71 1.54 12.24
C LEU A 372 13.50 2.84 12.49
N HIS A 373 14.70 2.74 13.07
CA HIS A 373 15.58 3.89 13.30
C HIS A 373 15.90 4.61 11.99
N ILE A 374 16.23 3.86 10.93
CA ILE A 374 16.46 4.41 9.59
C ILE A 374 15.20 5.09 9.07
N CYS A 375 14.04 4.44 9.09
CA CYS A 375 12.79 5.04 8.59
C CYS A 375 12.44 6.34 9.33
N CYS A 376 12.56 6.36 10.66
CA CYS A 376 12.36 7.58 11.45
C CYS A 376 13.39 8.67 11.11
N SER A 377 14.66 8.30 10.92
CA SER A 377 15.72 9.26 10.57
C SER A 377 15.50 9.90 9.21
N VAL A 378 15.04 9.10 8.24
CA VAL A 378 14.72 9.56 6.89
C VAL A 378 13.48 10.47 6.88
N ASP A 379 12.46 10.15 7.68
CA ASP A 379 11.31 11.04 7.89
C ASP A 379 11.72 12.37 8.55
N PHE A 380 12.64 12.32 9.51
CA PHE A 380 13.16 13.52 10.17
C PHE A 380 13.99 14.39 9.23
N ALA A 381 14.87 13.78 8.41
CA ALA A 381 15.65 14.50 7.42
C ALA A 381 14.75 15.17 6.35
N GLU A 382 13.68 14.49 5.93
CA GLU A 382 12.70 15.07 5.00
C GLU A 382 11.91 16.23 5.61
N GLN A 383 11.57 16.13 6.90
CA GLN A 383 10.94 17.24 7.63
C GLN A 383 11.87 18.45 7.70
N LEU A 384 13.14 18.26 8.09
CA LEU A 384 14.12 19.35 8.13
C LEU A 384 14.30 20.02 6.76
N ARG A 385 14.41 19.24 5.69
CA ARG A 385 14.47 19.76 4.32
C ARG A 385 13.25 20.62 3.97
N ALA A 386 12.06 20.18 4.37
CA ALA A 386 10.83 20.93 4.14
C ALA A 386 10.79 22.24 4.94
N ASP A 387 11.17 22.18 6.22
CA ASP A 387 11.22 23.33 7.12
C ASP A 387 12.25 24.38 6.63
N GLU A 388 13.41 23.94 6.13
CA GLU A 388 14.42 24.82 5.51
C GLU A 388 13.86 25.58 4.30
N VAL A 389 13.12 24.90 3.41
CA VAL A 389 12.49 25.54 2.26
C VAL A 389 11.41 26.51 2.70
N LEU A 390 10.59 26.14 3.69
CA LEU A 390 9.54 27.01 4.24
C LEU A 390 10.13 28.29 4.85
N LEU A 391 11.18 28.15 5.65
CA LEU A 391 11.90 29.28 6.24
C LEU A 391 12.52 30.16 5.16
N GLY A 392 13.12 29.54 4.14
CA GLY A 392 13.69 30.27 3.00
C GLY A 392 12.66 31.07 2.19
N ILE A 393 11.42 30.57 2.08
CA ILE A 393 10.31 31.33 1.48
C ILE A 393 9.92 32.51 2.37
N ILE A 394 9.87 32.30 3.70
CA ILE A 394 9.48 33.33 4.66
C ILE A 394 10.52 34.46 4.75
N ASP A 395 11.81 34.13 4.71
CA ASP A 395 12.91 35.11 4.78
C ASP A 395 13.30 35.72 3.43
N GLY A 396 12.79 35.16 2.33
CA GLY A 396 12.99 35.63 0.96
C GLY A 396 14.27 35.12 0.28
N SER A 397 14.99 34.17 0.88
CA SER A 397 16.15 33.50 0.27
C SER A 397 15.77 32.48 -0.81
N VAL A 398 14.54 31.94 -0.74
CA VAL A 398 13.95 31.03 -1.73
C VAL A 398 12.76 31.70 -2.39
N GLU A 399 12.68 31.63 -3.73
CA GLU A 399 11.56 32.20 -4.48
C GLU A 399 10.23 31.56 -4.09
N ASP A 400 9.20 32.36 -3.82
CA ASP A 400 7.86 31.88 -3.56
C ASP A 400 7.14 31.47 -4.87
N ASN A 401 7.39 30.24 -5.32
CA ASN A 401 6.75 29.65 -6.49
C ASN A 401 6.05 28.31 -6.14
N ALA A 402 5.24 27.78 -7.06
CA ALA A 402 4.46 26.56 -6.81
C ALA A 402 5.32 25.32 -6.49
N HIS A 403 6.54 25.25 -7.03
CA HIS A 403 7.46 24.15 -6.74
C HIS A 403 8.01 24.28 -5.31
N ASN A 404 8.48 25.47 -4.93
CA ASN A 404 9.04 25.69 -3.59
C ASN A 404 7.97 25.59 -2.50
N ARG A 405 6.73 26.04 -2.77
CA ARG A 405 5.58 25.78 -1.86
C ARG A 405 5.30 24.30 -1.66
N ARG A 406 5.42 23.49 -2.72
CA ARG A 406 5.34 22.03 -2.59
C ARG A 406 6.50 21.51 -1.74
N MET A 407 7.72 21.96 -2.02
CA MET A 407 8.93 21.51 -1.31
C MET A 407 9.00 22.01 0.14
N ALA A 408 8.22 23.02 0.52
CA ALA A 408 8.04 23.50 1.89
C ALA A 408 7.21 22.53 2.77
N GLU A 409 6.67 21.47 2.18
CA GLU A 409 6.02 20.37 2.90
C GLU A 409 6.83 19.07 2.74
N PRO A 410 6.78 18.14 3.71
CA PRO A 410 7.37 16.80 3.55
C PRO A 410 6.73 16.04 2.39
N GLN A 411 7.54 15.54 1.45
CA GLN A 411 7.06 14.80 0.28
C GLN A 411 6.66 13.36 0.61
N PHE A 412 7.12 12.84 1.75
CA PHE A 412 6.75 11.52 2.24
C PHE A 412 6.86 11.46 3.77
N ARG A 413 6.18 10.47 4.35
CA ARG A 413 6.30 10.07 5.75
C ARG A 413 6.12 8.56 5.84
N LEU A 414 7.22 7.83 6.07
CA LEU A 414 7.23 6.37 6.16
C LEU A 414 6.54 5.88 7.44
N VAL A 415 6.84 6.51 8.57
CA VAL A 415 6.35 6.14 9.91
C VAL A 415 5.48 7.28 10.44
N SER A 416 4.17 7.14 10.22
CA SER A 416 3.18 7.96 10.92
C SER A 416 3.11 7.58 12.40
N GLU A 417 2.56 8.46 13.23
CA GLU A 417 2.33 8.21 14.66
C GLU A 417 1.48 6.97 14.91
N ALA A 418 0.42 6.80 14.12
CA ALA A 418 -0.41 5.59 14.14
C ALA A 418 0.39 4.32 13.79
N ALA A 419 1.29 4.40 12.79
CA ALA A 419 2.16 3.28 12.45
C ALA A 419 3.17 2.98 13.57
N LEU A 420 3.71 4.00 14.24
CA LEU A 420 4.63 3.84 15.36
C LEU A 420 3.98 3.11 16.54
N ILE A 421 2.79 3.54 16.97
CA ILE A 421 2.04 2.87 18.04
C ILE A 421 1.67 1.44 17.65
N HIS A 422 1.28 1.20 16.39
CA HIS A 422 1.05 -0.15 15.90
C HIS A 422 2.31 -1.02 15.97
N ILE A 423 3.48 -0.48 15.60
CA ILE A 423 4.76 -1.20 15.66
C ILE A 423 5.10 -1.53 17.11
N ASP A 424 5.03 -0.54 17.99
CA ASP A 424 5.33 -0.73 19.42
C ASP A 424 4.39 -1.73 20.09
N PHE A 425 3.09 -1.64 19.78
CA PHE A 425 2.08 -2.59 20.22
C PHE A 425 2.43 -4.00 19.74
N MET A 426 2.73 -4.19 18.45
CA MET A 426 3.02 -5.51 17.90
C MET A 426 4.32 -6.11 18.44
N TRP A 427 5.35 -5.29 18.66
CA TRP A 427 6.61 -5.72 19.28
C TRP A 427 6.38 -6.14 20.74
N SER A 428 5.60 -5.35 21.50
CA SER A 428 5.24 -5.65 22.89
C SER A 428 4.35 -6.89 22.99
N PHE A 429 3.32 -6.97 22.15
CA PHE A 429 2.34 -8.05 22.08
C PHE A 429 2.98 -9.41 21.74
N HIS A 430 3.98 -9.43 20.88
CA HIS A 430 4.74 -10.64 20.56
C HIS A 430 5.94 -10.88 21.46
N HIS A 431 6.19 -10.02 22.46
CA HIS A 431 7.41 -10.03 23.28
C HIS A 431 8.65 -10.11 22.41
N PHE A 432 8.61 -9.39 21.29
CA PHE A 432 9.63 -9.42 20.26
C PHE A 432 10.93 -8.79 20.77
N ASN A 433 10.81 -7.73 21.55
CA ASN A 433 11.89 -7.15 22.35
C ASN A 433 11.67 -7.51 23.82
N ALA A 434 12.77 -7.64 24.57
CA ALA A 434 12.71 -7.96 26.00
C ALA A 434 12.21 -6.79 26.86
N ARG A 435 12.31 -5.56 26.37
CA ARG A 435 11.87 -4.33 27.03
C ARG A 435 10.63 -3.74 26.33
N PRO A 436 9.67 -3.18 27.08
CA PRO A 436 8.53 -2.47 26.52
C PRO A 436 8.93 -1.14 25.88
N TYR A 437 8.04 -0.56 25.06
CA TYR A 437 8.16 0.79 24.49
C TYR A 437 9.40 1.04 23.61
N ARG A 438 9.97 -0.03 23.05
CA ARG A 438 11.23 0.05 22.30
C ARG A 438 11.11 0.87 21.02
N ALA A 439 9.96 0.82 20.34
CA ALA A 439 9.76 1.61 19.13
C ALA A 439 9.62 3.11 19.47
N LEU A 440 8.92 3.45 20.56
CA LEU A 440 8.84 4.83 21.06
C LEU A 440 10.23 5.36 21.42
N GLU A 441 11.06 4.55 22.07
CA GLU A 441 12.44 4.94 22.40
C GLU A 441 13.26 5.28 21.15
N ILE A 442 13.16 4.46 20.10
CA ILE A 442 13.83 4.71 18.81
C ILE A 442 13.30 5.99 18.16
N TYR A 443 11.98 6.23 18.23
CA TYR A 443 11.38 7.45 17.70
C TYR A 443 11.94 8.70 18.39
N HIS A 444 11.92 8.75 19.73
CA HIS A 444 12.45 9.91 20.47
C HIS A 444 13.96 10.07 20.35
N LYS A 445 14.70 8.97 20.19
CA LYS A 445 16.14 9.03 19.88
C LYS A 445 16.42 9.84 18.59
N VAL A 446 15.54 9.74 17.60
CA VAL A 446 15.59 10.54 16.36
C VAL A 446 15.00 11.93 16.59
N TRP A 447 13.70 12.00 16.90
CA TRP A 447 12.92 13.24 16.87
C TRP A 447 13.25 14.21 18.00
N SER A 448 13.64 13.69 19.16
CA SER A 448 13.97 14.52 20.34
C SER A 448 15.48 14.68 20.55
N CYS A 449 16.30 13.72 20.13
CA CYS A 449 17.75 13.74 20.38
C CYS A 449 18.60 13.94 19.11
N GLY A 450 18.02 13.92 17.91
CA GLY A 450 18.74 14.13 16.65
C GLY A 450 19.75 13.03 16.30
N VAL A 451 19.61 11.82 16.87
CA VAL A 451 20.53 10.71 16.57
C VAL A 451 20.03 9.95 15.35
N LEU A 452 20.65 10.19 14.19
CA LEU A 452 20.20 9.68 12.90
C LEU A 452 20.97 8.42 12.45
N ASP A 453 20.31 7.56 11.69
CA ASP A 453 20.92 6.54 10.83
C ASP A 453 20.36 6.73 9.41
N LEU A 454 21.14 7.36 8.53
CA LEU A 454 20.75 7.66 7.15
C LEU A 454 21.37 6.67 6.14
N LEU A 455 21.80 5.50 6.63
CA LEU A 455 22.43 4.45 5.83
C LEU A 455 23.69 4.93 5.10
N ASP A 456 24.56 5.67 5.78
CA ASP A 456 25.83 6.13 5.21
C ASP A 456 26.82 4.97 4.99
N ASP A 457 26.61 3.83 5.66
CA ASP A 457 27.34 2.58 5.44
C ASP A 457 26.89 1.82 4.17
N GLU A 458 25.66 2.07 3.67
CA GLU A 458 25.09 1.32 2.53
C GLU A 458 25.97 1.32 1.28
N PRO A 459 26.60 2.42 0.84
CA PRO A 459 27.41 2.44 -0.38
C PRO A 459 28.56 1.42 -0.35
N GLU A 460 29.15 1.19 0.83
CA GLU A 460 30.25 0.25 1.04
C GLU A 460 29.77 -1.19 1.29
N MET A 461 28.48 -1.39 1.56
CA MET A 461 27.92 -2.73 1.77
C MET A 461 27.89 -3.54 0.47
N ASN A 462 28.44 -4.75 0.52
CA ASN A 462 28.33 -5.73 -0.55
C ASN A 462 26.99 -6.52 -0.45
N PRO A 463 26.33 -6.81 -1.58
CA PRO A 463 25.17 -7.69 -1.60
C PRO A 463 25.53 -9.08 -1.06
N VAL A 464 24.74 -9.60 -0.13
CA VAL A 464 24.95 -10.95 0.41
C VAL A 464 24.58 -11.98 -0.64
N GLU A 465 25.47 -12.93 -0.90
CA GLU A 465 25.24 -13.99 -1.87
C GLU A 465 24.14 -14.97 -1.44
N ARG A 466 23.45 -15.55 -2.43
CA ARG A 466 22.39 -16.50 -2.16
C ARG A 466 22.98 -17.85 -1.74
N THR A 467 22.75 -18.23 -0.48
CA THR A 467 23.06 -19.55 0.05
C THR A 467 21.77 -20.34 0.35
N PRO A 468 21.83 -21.67 0.53
CA PRO A 468 20.70 -22.45 1.01
C PRO A 468 20.23 -21.99 2.40
N ILE A 469 18.94 -22.15 2.69
CA ILE A 469 18.41 -21.88 4.04
C ILE A 469 19.02 -22.88 5.01
N PRO A 470 19.50 -22.47 6.20
CA PRO A 470 19.98 -23.39 7.22
C PRO A 470 18.98 -24.49 7.58
N GLU A 471 19.47 -25.71 7.82
CA GLU A 471 18.64 -26.84 8.23
C GLU A 471 17.96 -26.58 9.58
N PRO A 472 16.70 -27.03 9.76
CA PRO A 472 15.94 -26.70 10.95
C PRO A 472 16.29 -27.56 12.15
N TYR A 473 16.16 -26.97 13.34
CA TYR A 473 16.13 -27.68 14.62
C TYR A 473 14.72 -27.63 15.21
N TRP A 474 14.44 -28.48 16.18
CA TRP A 474 13.12 -28.61 16.79
C TRP A 474 13.19 -28.40 18.30
N LEU A 475 12.46 -27.41 18.80
CA LEU A 475 12.40 -27.08 20.23
C LEU A 475 11.09 -27.57 20.84
N LYS A 476 11.13 -28.34 21.93
CA LYS A 476 9.93 -28.75 22.67
C LYS A 476 9.41 -27.58 23.52
N VAL A 477 8.17 -27.17 23.27
CA VAL A 477 7.49 -26.07 23.98
C VAL A 477 6.20 -26.53 24.67
N GLY A 478 5.61 -27.63 24.19
CA GLY A 478 4.33 -28.14 24.71
C GLY A 478 3.15 -27.35 24.15
N ARG A 479 2.65 -26.37 24.90
CA ARG A 479 1.51 -25.52 24.55
C ARG A 479 1.85 -24.04 24.74
N TRP A 480 1.02 -23.16 24.18
CA TRP A 480 1.12 -21.73 24.44
C TRP A 480 0.46 -21.37 25.76
N GLY A 481 1.14 -20.54 26.55
CA GLY A 481 0.67 -20.12 27.86
C GLY A 481 0.90 -21.18 28.93
N ASP A 482 0.64 -20.77 30.16
CA ASP A 482 0.75 -21.53 31.39
C ASP A 482 -0.58 -21.48 32.15
N ASP A 483 -0.66 -22.17 33.29
CA ASP A 483 -1.83 -22.13 34.18
C ASP A 483 -1.83 -20.88 35.08
N SER A 484 -1.05 -19.84 34.73
CA SER A 484 -0.99 -18.61 35.51
C SER A 484 -2.24 -17.75 35.33
N VAL A 485 -2.58 -16.98 36.36
CA VAL A 485 -3.70 -16.04 36.33
C VAL A 485 -3.43 -14.81 35.45
N THR A 486 -2.22 -14.65 34.91
CA THR A 486 -1.82 -13.53 34.05
C THR A 486 -1.60 -13.95 32.58
N THR A 487 -1.93 -15.20 32.25
CA THR A 487 -1.71 -15.75 30.92
C THR A 487 -2.59 -15.07 29.87
N GLY A 488 -2.01 -14.72 28.71
CA GLY A 488 -2.70 -14.06 27.61
C GLY A 488 -3.03 -12.59 27.89
N LEU A 489 -4.24 -12.18 27.54
CA LEU A 489 -4.73 -10.80 27.64
C LEU A 489 -5.41 -10.49 28.99
N VAL A 490 -5.14 -11.26 30.04
CA VAL A 490 -5.67 -10.97 31.38
C VAL A 490 -4.95 -9.74 31.93
N ASP A 491 -5.71 -8.80 32.51
CA ASP A 491 -5.18 -7.58 33.13
C ASP A 491 -5.61 -7.52 34.62
N PRO A 492 -4.90 -8.20 35.52
CA PRO A 492 -5.25 -8.20 36.94
C PRO A 492 -5.21 -6.82 37.56
N MET A 493 -4.36 -5.92 37.03
CA MET A 493 -4.24 -4.56 37.57
C MET A 493 -5.52 -3.77 37.33
N ALA A 494 -6.12 -3.87 36.15
CA ALA A 494 -7.42 -3.25 35.89
C ALA A 494 -8.51 -3.85 36.81
N GLU A 495 -8.54 -5.17 36.96
CA GLU A 495 -9.53 -5.84 37.83
C GLU A 495 -9.40 -5.46 39.31
N MET A 496 -8.19 -5.11 39.79
CA MET A 496 -7.98 -4.69 41.19
C MET A 496 -8.31 -3.23 41.46
N VAL A 497 -8.23 -2.36 40.44
CA VAL A 497 -8.36 -0.90 40.62
C VAL A 497 -9.80 -0.41 40.43
N TYR A 498 -10.60 -1.09 39.63
CA TYR A 498 -12.00 -0.72 39.41
C TYR A 498 -12.90 -1.15 40.57
N PHE A 499 -13.92 -0.34 40.88
CA PHE A 499 -14.81 -0.56 42.04
C PHE A 499 -15.55 -1.90 41.99
N ASP A 500 -16.11 -2.25 40.82
CA ASP A 500 -16.77 -3.55 40.58
C ASP A 500 -15.78 -4.61 40.04
N GLY A 501 -14.48 -4.33 40.16
CA GLY A 501 -13.38 -5.17 39.69
C GLY A 501 -13.57 -5.71 38.28
N GLY A 502 -13.34 -7.01 38.09
CA GLY A 502 -13.51 -7.69 36.80
C GLY A 502 -14.96 -7.87 36.34
N ASP A 503 -15.96 -7.41 37.09
CA ASP A 503 -17.36 -7.34 36.63
C ASP A 503 -17.68 -5.96 36.01
N ASP A 504 -16.81 -4.96 36.16
CA ASP A 504 -16.92 -3.70 35.43
C ASP A 504 -16.54 -3.89 33.94
N PRO A 505 -17.43 -3.55 32.98
CA PRO A 505 -17.15 -3.69 31.55
C PRO A 505 -15.98 -2.82 31.06
N ARG A 506 -15.58 -1.80 31.85
CA ARG A 506 -14.41 -0.95 31.58
C ARG A 506 -13.11 -1.56 32.11
N ALA A 507 -13.18 -2.52 33.03
CA ALA A 507 -12.02 -3.24 33.54
C ALA A 507 -11.73 -4.49 32.69
N ALA A 508 -12.75 -5.30 32.46
CA ALA A 508 -12.61 -6.58 31.78
C ALA A 508 -13.79 -6.90 30.86
N ARG A 509 -13.55 -7.78 29.90
CA ARG A 509 -14.56 -8.37 29.03
C ARG A 509 -14.40 -9.88 28.96
N SER A 510 -15.52 -10.60 28.85
CA SER A 510 -15.50 -12.06 28.71
C SER A 510 -15.41 -12.48 27.26
N ILE A 511 -14.56 -13.48 26.99
CA ILE A 511 -14.42 -14.14 25.70
C ILE A 511 -14.56 -15.65 25.85
N SER A 512 -15.00 -16.32 24.78
CA SER A 512 -15.00 -17.77 24.70
C SER A 512 -13.69 -18.26 24.06
N THR A 513 -12.95 -19.08 24.78
CA THR A 513 -11.75 -19.79 24.31
C THR A 513 -12.03 -21.30 24.26
N PRO A 514 -11.16 -22.12 23.62
CA PRO A 514 -11.30 -23.58 23.66
C PRO A 514 -11.30 -24.16 25.08
N ASP A 515 -10.64 -23.48 26.03
CA ASP A 515 -10.51 -23.91 27.42
C ASP A 515 -11.65 -23.39 28.32
N GLY A 516 -12.58 -22.60 27.77
CA GLY A 516 -13.76 -22.09 28.48
C GLY A 516 -13.94 -20.57 28.36
N MET A 517 -14.72 -20.00 29.27
CA MET A 517 -14.89 -18.55 29.34
C MET A 517 -13.73 -17.92 30.08
N LYS A 518 -13.15 -16.87 29.52
CA LYS A 518 -12.01 -16.16 30.08
C LYS A 518 -12.29 -14.65 30.12
N LYS A 519 -11.95 -13.99 31.24
CA LYS A 519 -11.95 -12.53 31.36
C LYS A 519 -10.61 -11.99 30.87
N ILE A 520 -10.66 -10.98 30.02
CA ILE A 520 -9.48 -10.31 29.45
C ILE A 520 -9.66 -8.80 29.53
N VAL A 521 -8.58 -8.05 29.31
CA VAL A 521 -8.60 -6.59 29.23
C VAL A 521 -9.70 -6.09 28.30
N THR A 522 -10.38 -5.02 28.70
CA THR A 522 -11.32 -4.35 27.80
C THR A 522 -10.57 -3.67 26.65
N PHE A 523 -11.22 -3.56 25.50
CA PHE A 523 -10.69 -2.86 24.33
C PHE A 523 -11.80 -2.49 23.36
N CYS A 524 -11.57 -1.44 22.59
CA CYS A 524 -12.44 -0.98 21.51
C CYS A 524 -12.40 -1.95 20.31
N GLN A 525 -13.55 -2.15 19.65
CA GLN A 525 -13.66 -3.06 18.50
C GLN A 525 -14.06 -2.32 17.23
N ASP A 526 -13.48 -2.75 16.11
CA ASP A 526 -13.82 -2.27 14.77
C ASP A 526 -13.86 -3.44 13.77
N ASP A 527 -14.12 -3.18 12.49
CA ASP A 527 -14.16 -4.20 11.44
C ASP A 527 -12.75 -4.64 11.03
N GLU A 528 -11.76 -3.75 11.16
CA GLU A 528 -10.33 -4.02 10.99
C GLU A 528 -9.55 -3.57 12.24
N MET A 529 -8.24 -3.86 12.28
CA MET A 529 -7.39 -3.25 13.30
C MET A 529 -7.16 -1.79 12.95
N LEU A 530 -7.52 -0.90 13.87
CA LEU A 530 -7.35 0.55 13.72
C LEU A 530 -6.51 1.08 14.89
N ILE A 531 -5.88 2.22 14.62
CA ILE A 531 -5.14 3.01 15.60
C ILE A 531 -5.78 4.38 15.59
N ASP A 532 -6.23 4.84 16.76
CA ASP A 532 -6.74 6.20 16.91
C ASP A 532 -5.59 7.20 16.81
N ALA A 533 -5.66 8.11 15.84
CA ALA A 533 -4.54 9.00 15.51
C ALA A 533 -4.27 10.03 16.62
N ASP A 534 -5.32 10.60 17.20
CA ASP A 534 -5.20 11.62 18.24
C ASP A 534 -4.63 11.02 19.53
N SER A 535 -5.13 9.84 19.94
CA SER A 535 -4.58 9.07 21.05
C SER A 535 -3.13 8.65 20.81
N ALA A 536 -2.79 8.26 19.58
CA ALA A 536 -1.41 7.91 19.22
C ALA A 536 -0.49 9.11 19.38
N SER A 537 -0.90 10.27 18.87
CA SER A 537 -0.17 11.54 19.00
C SER A 537 0.06 11.90 20.47
N PHE A 538 -1.00 11.86 21.28
CA PHE A 538 -0.93 12.14 22.72
C PHE A 538 0.05 11.20 23.43
N ILE A 539 0.00 9.90 23.14
CA ILE A 539 0.89 8.94 23.80
C ILE A 539 2.36 9.23 23.48
N ILE A 540 2.66 9.58 22.23
CA ILE A 540 4.02 9.84 21.77
C ILE A 540 4.55 11.13 22.40
N HIS A 541 3.79 12.22 22.34
CA HIS A 541 4.33 13.54 22.69
C HIS A 541 4.18 13.90 24.16
N GLU A 542 3.08 13.50 24.80
CA GLU A 542 2.75 13.92 26.17
C GLU A 542 2.99 12.82 27.21
N GLU A 543 2.64 11.58 26.88
CA GLU A 543 2.62 10.49 27.86
C GLU A 543 3.93 9.70 27.94
N TYR A 544 4.71 9.69 26.86
CA TYR A 544 5.96 8.94 26.78
C TYR A 544 6.97 9.27 27.92
N PRO A 545 7.17 10.54 28.36
CA PRO A 545 8.02 10.83 29.50
C PRO A 545 7.63 10.05 30.76
N ARG A 546 6.33 9.92 31.04
CA ARG A 546 5.82 9.12 32.16
C ARG A 546 6.08 7.64 31.96
N LEU A 547 5.74 7.11 30.77
CA LEU A 547 5.95 5.70 30.43
C LEU A 547 7.43 5.29 30.57
N ARG A 548 8.35 6.16 30.13
CA ARG A 548 9.79 5.95 30.23
C ARG A 548 10.26 5.74 31.65
N THR A 549 9.72 6.46 32.63
CA THR A 549 10.10 6.30 34.05
C THR A 549 9.66 4.97 34.65
N MET A 550 8.67 4.31 34.05
CA MET A 550 8.10 3.05 34.55
C MET A 550 8.64 1.81 33.84
N ILE A 551 9.50 1.96 32.83
CA ILE A 551 10.00 0.84 31.99
C ILE A 551 10.57 -0.31 32.83
N ASP A 552 11.37 0.01 33.85
CA ASP A 552 12.05 -1.02 34.67
C ASP A 552 11.07 -1.86 35.51
N GLY A 553 9.86 -1.37 35.75
CA GLY A 553 8.80 -2.11 36.44
C GLY A 553 7.81 -2.81 35.50
N TYR A 554 7.94 -2.64 34.18
CA TYR A 554 6.92 -3.06 33.20
C TYR A 554 7.45 -4.18 32.30
N THR A 555 6.57 -5.14 31.99
CA THR A 555 6.85 -6.17 31.00
C THR A 555 6.34 -5.74 29.62
N PRO A 556 6.80 -6.36 28.51
CA PRO A 556 6.18 -6.16 27.20
C PRO A 556 4.66 -6.43 27.21
N CYS A 557 4.21 -7.41 27.98
CA CYS A 557 2.78 -7.67 28.21
C CYS A 557 2.07 -6.43 28.79
N SER A 558 2.63 -5.82 29.84
CA SER A 558 2.08 -4.61 30.48
C SER A 558 1.90 -3.46 29.48
N ALA A 559 2.84 -3.26 28.56
CA ALA A 559 2.76 -2.24 27.53
C ALA A 559 1.65 -2.52 26.50
N ALA A 560 1.51 -3.78 26.05
CA ALA A 560 0.45 -4.15 25.13
C ALA A 560 -0.94 -4.00 25.77
N LEU A 561 -1.10 -4.38 27.05
CA LEU A 561 -2.34 -4.18 27.81
C LEU A 561 -2.63 -2.69 28.00
N TYR A 562 -1.61 -1.86 28.24
CA TYR A 562 -1.76 -0.41 28.32
C TYR A 562 -2.39 0.18 27.05
N TYR A 563 -1.91 -0.19 25.86
CA TYR A 563 -2.48 0.33 24.60
C TYR A 563 -3.94 -0.08 24.39
N LEU A 564 -4.29 -1.31 24.75
CA LEU A 564 -5.66 -1.81 24.65
C LEU A 564 -6.60 -1.09 25.62
N ARG A 565 -6.16 -0.90 26.88
CA ARG A 565 -6.92 -0.21 27.92
C ARG A 565 -7.05 1.29 27.65
N PHE A 566 -6.01 1.92 27.12
CA PHE A 566 -6.06 3.33 26.70
C PHE A 566 -7.07 3.53 25.56
N GLY A 567 -7.34 2.48 24.77
CA GLY A 567 -8.29 2.53 23.65
C GLY A 567 -7.67 3.02 22.35
N VAL A 568 -6.35 3.25 22.30
CA VAL A 568 -5.64 3.66 21.08
C VAL A 568 -5.60 2.55 20.03
N ILE A 569 -5.61 1.28 20.45
CA ILE A 569 -5.69 0.11 19.55
C ILE A 569 -7.12 -0.44 19.55
N GLN A 570 -7.73 -0.52 18.37
CA GLN A 570 -8.99 -1.23 18.18
C GLN A 570 -8.75 -2.60 17.53
N ILE A 571 -9.28 -3.66 18.11
CA ILE A 571 -9.14 -5.03 17.58
C ILE A 571 -10.37 -5.39 16.73
N ALA A 572 -10.12 -6.02 15.59
CA ALA A 572 -11.16 -6.52 14.70
C ALA A 572 -12.19 -7.43 15.42
N LYS A 573 -13.48 -7.24 15.14
CA LYS A 573 -14.59 -8.03 15.70
C LYS A 573 -14.35 -9.54 15.52
N GLY A 574 -14.62 -10.31 16.57
CA GLY A 574 -14.48 -11.77 16.57
C GLY A 574 -13.02 -12.30 16.61
N LYS A 575 -12.01 -11.43 16.74
CA LYS A 575 -10.60 -11.87 16.82
C LYS A 575 -10.03 -11.97 18.24
N ALA A 576 -10.80 -11.62 19.27
CA ALA A 576 -10.32 -11.55 20.66
C ALA A 576 -9.61 -12.83 21.14
N ALA A 577 -10.22 -14.00 20.96
CA ALA A 577 -9.63 -15.29 21.36
C ALA A 577 -8.33 -15.64 20.60
N MET A 578 -8.24 -15.22 19.32
CA MET A 578 -7.01 -15.38 18.55
C MET A 578 -5.89 -14.50 19.11
N TYR A 579 -6.20 -13.25 19.48
CA TYR A 579 -5.24 -12.33 20.07
C TYR A 579 -4.78 -12.78 21.46
N ASP A 580 -5.70 -13.30 22.30
CA ASP A 580 -5.36 -13.90 23.59
C ASP A 580 -4.31 -15.01 23.42
N ARG A 581 -4.54 -15.95 22.48
CA ARG A 581 -3.59 -17.02 22.16
C ARG A 581 -2.25 -16.51 21.62
N MET A 582 -2.28 -15.43 20.83
CA MET A 582 -1.04 -14.82 20.30
C MET A 582 -0.23 -14.14 21.41
N MET A 583 -0.88 -13.56 22.41
CA MET A 583 -0.23 -13.00 23.59
C MET A 583 0.40 -14.11 24.45
N GLN A 584 -0.34 -15.20 24.69
CA GLN A 584 0.18 -16.39 25.41
C GLN A 584 1.46 -16.93 24.77
N ARG A 585 1.51 -16.98 23.42
CA ARG A 585 2.73 -17.34 22.70
C ARG A 585 3.90 -16.41 23.01
N GLY A 586 3.66 -15.09 22.98
CA GLY A 586 4.69 -14.08 23.31
C GLY A 586 5.23 -14.26 24.74
N GLN A 587 4.33 -14.43 25.71
CA GLN A 587 4.71 -14.70 27.10
C GLN A 587 5.52 -16.00 27.25
N THR A 588 5.14 -17.06 26.52
CA THR A 588 5.89 -18.33 26.51
C THR A 588 7.32 -18.12 26.02
N TYR A 589 7.53 -17.35 24.95
CA TYR A 589 8.88 -17.03 24.48
C TYR A 589 9.66 -16.18 25.48
N TYR A 590 9.00 -15.24 26.15
CA TYR A 590 9.63 -14.40 27.16
C TYR A 590 10.10 -15.24 28.36
N GLN A 591 9.27 -16.14 28.87
CA GLN A 591 9.60 -17.07 29.96
C GLN A 591 10.76 -18.00 29.58
N LEU A 592 10.79 -18.48 28.33
CA LEU A 592 11.87 -19.29 27.79
C LEU A 592 13.12 -18.47 27.40
N GLY A 593 13.14 -17.15 27.60
CA GLY A 593 14.29 -16.30 27.23
C GLY A 593 14.58 -16.29 25.73
N LEU A 594 13.55 -16.48 24.89
CA LEU A 594 13.62 -16.48 23.43
C LEU A 594 13.21 -15.13 22.81
N SER A 595 12.85 -14.15 23.63
CA SER A 595 12.62 -12.76 23.21
C SER A 595 13.94 -12.07 22.80
N GLY A 596 13.85 -11.04 21.97
CA GLY A 596 15.00 -10.24 21.53
C GLY A 596 15.85 -10.92 20.46
N GLN A 597 17.07 -10.41 20.26
CA GLN A 597 17.98 -10.96 19.25
C GLN A 597 18.39 -12.38 19.63
N GLN A 598 18.11 -13.32 18.72
CA GLN A 598 18.41 -14.73 18.89
C GLN A 598 19.13 -15.24 17.64
N THR A 599 20.12 -16.10 17.81
CA THR A 599 20.76 -16.84 16.72
C THR A 599 20.53 -18.33 16.91
N MET A 600 20.52 -19.10 15.82
CA MET A 600 20.39 -20.56 15.91
C MET A 600 21.48 -21.15 16.82
N GLU A 601 22.73 -20.72 16.64
CA GLU A 601 23.85 -21.18 17.46
C GLU A 601 23.65 -20.90 18.95
N SER A 602 23.12 -19.72 19.30
CA SER A 602 22.85 -19.37 20.70
C SER A 602 21.76 -20.24 21.32
N ILE A 603 20.70 -20.53 20.55
CA ILE A 603 19.59 -21.38 21.02
C ILE A 603 20.06 -22.82 21.17
N ILE A 604 20.80 -23.38 20.21
CA ILE A 604 21.25 -24.78 20.22
C ILE A 604 22.20 -25.06 21.39
N LYS A 605 22.99 -24.08 21.82
CA LYS A 605 23.93 -24.23 22.94
C LYS A 605 23.26 -24.23 24.32
N ARG A 606 21.97 -23.86 24.41
CA ARG A 606 21.23 -23.77 25.68
C ARG A 606 20.84 -25.15 26.20
N LYS A 607 21.37 -25.50 27.37
CA LYS A 607 21.11 -26.79 28.05
C LYS A 607 19.74 -26.85 28.73
N ASP A 608 19.14 -25.71 28.99
CA ASP A 608 17.82 -25.57 29.60
C ASP A 608 16.67 -25.80 28.60
N LEU A 609 16.98 -25.90 27.31
CA LEU A 609 16.02 -26.13 26.23
C LEU A 609 16.14 -27.56 25.68
N CYS A 610 15.02 -28.24 25.47
CA CYS A 610 14.99 -29.54 24.78
C CYS A 610 14.97 -29.33 23.25
N ILE A 611 16.12 -29.53 22.60
CA ILE A 611 16.30 -29.32 21.16
C ILE A 611 16.70 -30.62 20.47
N THR A 612 16.10 -30.92 19.32
CA THR A 612 16.42 -32.08 18.48
C THR A 612 16.74 -31.67 17.04
N GLU A 613 17.64 -32.40 16.38
CA GLU A 613 18.02 -32.19 14.97
C GLU A 613 17.01 -32.81 13.99
N LYS A 614 16.40 -33.94 14.37
CA LYS A 614 15.41 -34.62 13.56
C LYS A 614 14.01 -34.16 13.93
N ASP A 615 13.14 -34.16 12.93
CA ASP A 615 11.71 -33.93 13.12
C ASP A 615 11.14 -35.05 14.02
N PRO A 616 10.68 -34.71 15.24
CA PRO A 616 10.17 -35.70 16.19
C PRO A 616 8.85 -36.32 15.73
N SER A 617 8.23 -35.86 14.63
CA SER A 617 7.07 -36.50 14.01
C SER A 617 7.40 -37.77 13.20
N VAL A 618 8.69 -38.07 12.97
CA VAL A 618 9.17 -39.14 12.07
C VAL A 618 9.98 -40.23 12.81
N GLY A 619 10.04 -40.25 14.15
CA GLY A 619 10.77 -41.29 14.90
C GLY A 619 10.67 -41.19 16.43
N GLU A 620 11.25 -42.17 17.14
CA GLU A 620 11.25 -42.23 18.62
C GLU A 620 11.82 -40.97 19.26
N VAL A 621 11.07 -40.40 20.21
CA VAL A 621 11.44 -39.21 20.98
C VAL A 621 12.65 -39.55 21.86
N PRO A 622 13.77 -38.81 21.79
CA PRO A 622 14.92 -39.08 22.65
C PRO A 622 14.53 -38.96 24.13
N ALA A 623 14.93 -39.95 24.94
CA ALA A 623 14.57 -40.10 26.36
C ALA A 623 14.97 -38.91 27.25
N MET A 624 15.84 -38.02 26.79
CA MET A 624 16.18 -36.75 27.48
C MET A 624 15.06 -35.69 27.43
N CYS A 625 14.02 -35.93 26.64
CA CYS A 625 12.92 -35.01 26.44
C CYS A 625 11.55 -35.62 26.79
N ALA A 626 11.51 -36.75 27.49
CA ALA A 626 10.26 -37.36 27.95
C ALA A 626 9.61 -36.49 29.04
#